data_AF-A0A7W1FE59-F1
#
_entry.id   AF-A0A7W1FE59-F1
#
_cell.length_a   1.000
_cell.length_b   1.000
_cell.length_c   1.000
_cell.angle_alpha   90.00
_cell.angle_beta   90.00
_cell.angle_gamma   90.00
#
_symmetry.space_group_name_H-M   'P 1'
#
loop_
_entity.id
_entity.type
_entity.pdbx_description
1 polymer ?
#
loop_
_entity_poly.entity_id
_entity_poly.type
_entity_poly.pdbx_seq_one_letter_code
_entity_poly.pdbx_strand_id
1 'polypeptide(L)' 'MKIAVTSSSPAAKRGTTNEEAYRLYLQGMYLYEKRNLADARKGVEVLAQAVRLDPNYARAWAGKAHVHRAVAN' A
#
# COMPACT_ATOMS: atom_id res chain seq x y z
N MET A 1 15.96 24.92 21.83
CA MET A 1 14.84 24.34 21.09
C MET A 1 15.34 23.98 19.69
N LYS A 2 15.59 22.69 19.39
CA LYS A 2 16.06 22.26 18.06
C LYS A 2 14.83 22.10 17.17
N ILE A 3 14.62 23.04 16.26
CA ILE A 3 13.67 22.86 15.16
C ILE A 3 14.17 21.68 14.32
N ALA A 4 13.46 20.56 14.39
CA ALA A 4 13.70 19.43 13.53
C ALA A 4 13.46 19.92 12.09
N VAL A 5 14.56 20.11 11.36
CA VAL A 5 14.53 20.24 9.90
C VAL A 5 13.69 19.08 9.39
N THR A 6 12.54 19.41 8.79
CA THR A 6 11.72 18.46 8.07
C THR A 6 12.52 18.02 6.84
N SER A 7 13.44 17.07 7.04
CA SER A 7 14.06 16.36 5.95
C SER A 7 12.92 15.64 5.21
N SER A 8 12.56 16.16 4.04
CA SER A 8 11.61 15.53 3.12
C SER A 8 12.25 14.26 2.54
N SER A 9 12.45 13.27 3.40
CA SER A 9 12.99 11.98 3.02
C SER A 9 12.00 11.28 2.09
N PRO A 10 12.44 10.59 1.02
CA PRO A 10 11.56 9.83 0.13
C PRO A 10 10.62 8.86 0.88
N ALA A 11 11.06 8.34 2.03
CA ALA A 11 10.25 7.53 2.93
C ALA A 11 9.02 8.27 3.49
N ALA A 12 9.11 9.57 3.81
CA ALA A 12 7.97 10.37 4.25
C ALA A 12 6.92 10.50 3.13
N LYS A 13 7.36 10.64 1.87
CA LYS A 13 6.45 10.67 0.70
C LYS A 13 5.85 9.30 0.39
N ARG A 14 6.61 8.21 0.54
CA ARG A 14 6.14 6.82 0.31
C ARG A 14 5.32 6.25 1.46
N GLY A 15 5.50 6.77 2.67
CA GLY A 15 4.82 6.34 3.90
C GLY A 15 5.41 5.05 4.48
N THR A 16 6.53 4.60 3.94
CA THR A 16 7.28 3.42 4.37
C THR A 16 8.75 3.62 4.00
N THR A 17 9.65 3.06 4.81
CA THR A 17 11.09 2.93 4.48
C THR A 17 11.38 1.66 3.69
N ASN A 18 10.44 0.71 3.65
CA ASN A 18 10.57 -0.54 2.90
C ASN A 18 10.13 -0.33 1.44
N GLU A 19 11.10 -0.32 0.54
CA GLU A 19 10.86 -0.08 -0.89
C GLU A 19 10.04 -1.19 -1.55
N GLU A 20 10.19 -2.43 -1.06
CA GLU A 20 9.42 -3.56 -1.56
C GLU A 20 7.95 -3.47 -1.13
N ALA A 21 7.69 -3.08 0.13
CA ALA A 21 6.33 -2.80 0.59
C ALA A 21 5.67 -1.70 -0.24
N TYR A 22 6.42 -0.64 -0.58
CA TYR A 22 5.94 0.43 -1.46
C TYR A 22 5.62 -0.08 -2.87
N ARG A 23 6.50 -0.89 -3.47
CA ARG A 23 6.29 -1.47 -4.81
C ARG A 23 5.08 -2.39 -4.85
N LEU A 24 4.89 -3.22 -3.83
CA LEU A 24 3.73 -4.09 -3.70
C LEU A 24 2.44 -3.27 -3.53
N TYR A 25 2.46 -2.20 -2.74
CA TYR A 25 1.33 -1.28 -2.64
C TYR A 25 0.94 -0.72 -4.02
N LEU A 26 1.90 -0.20 -4.78
CA LEU A 26 1.62 0.33 -6.13
C LEU A 26 1.05 -0.75 -7.07
N GLN A 27 1.62 -1.97 -7.03
CA GLN A 27 1.14 -3.08 -7.83
C GLN A 27 -0.29 -3.49 -7.46
N GLY A 28 -0.61 -3.57 -6.16
CA GLY A 28 -1.95 -3.90 -5.69
C GLY A 28 -2.99 -2.86 -6.09
N MET A 29 -2.64 -1.57 -5.98
CA MET A 29 -3.51 -0.48 -6.43
C MET A 29 -3.70 -0.48 -7.96
N TYR A 30 -2.65 -0.79 -8.72
CA TYR A 30 -2.75 -0.93 -10.18
C TYR A 30 -3.70 -2.07 -10.57
N LEU A 31 -3.62 -3.22 -9.91
CA LEU A 31 -4.54 -4.34 -10.14
C LEU A 31 -5.99 -3.96 -9.82
N TYR A 32 -6.21 -3.22 -8.74
CA TYR A 32 -7.53 -2.71 -8.38
C TYR A 32 -8.12 -1.75 -9.43
N GLU A 33 -7.29 -0.86 -10.00
CA GLU A 33 -7.74 0.09 -11.03
C GLU A 33 -8.10 -0.57 -12.36
N LYS A 34 -7.75 -1.84 -12.59
CA LYS A 34 -8.21 -2.59 -13.78
C LYS A 34 -9.69 -2.95 -13.74
N ARG A 35 -10.40 -2.65 -12.63
CA ARG A 35 -11.86 -2.81 -12.47
C ARG A 35 -12.40 -4.19 -12.83
N ASN A 36 -11.59 -5.23 -12.68
CA ASN A 36 -12.03 -6.61 -12.84
C ASN A 36 -11.84 -7.38 -11.52
N LEU A 37 -12.75 -8.32 -11.26
CA LEU A 37 -12.84 -9.01 -9.98
C LEU A 37 -11.62 -9.91 -9.71
N ALA A 38 -11.08 -10.56 -10.75
CA ALA A 38 -9.94 -11.45 -10.63
C ALA A 38 -8.65 -10.70 -10.22
N ASP A 39 -8.37 -9.57 -10.89
CA ASP A 39 -7.24 -8.71 -10.55
C ASP A 39 -7.46 -8.03 -9.21
N ALA A 40 -8.69 -7.63 -8.85
CA ALA A 40 -8.96 -7.09 -7.52
C ALA A 40 -8.65 -8.13 -6.42
N ARG A 41 -9.03 -9.41 -6.59
CA ARG A 41 -8.66 -10.48 -5.64
C ARG A 41 -7.14 -10.61 -5.52
N LYS A 42 -6.42 -10.60 -6.66
CA LYS A 42 -4.95 -10.60 -6.66
C LYS A 42 -4.38 -9.35 -6.00
N GLY A 43 -5.02 -8.19 -6.16
CA GLY A 43 -4.66 -6.94 -5.51
C GLY A 43 -4.70 -7.04 -3.98
N VAL A 44 -5.72 -7.72 -3.42
CA VAL A 44 -5.80 -8.01 -1.98
C VAL A 44 -4.59 -8.82 -1.51
N GLU A 45 -4.21 -9.87 -2.23
CA GLU A 45 -3.08 -10.73 -1.88
C GLU A 45 -1.75 -9.97 -1.91
N VAL A 46 -1.55 -9.14 -2.95
CA VAL A 46 -0.37 -8.29 -3.11
C VAL A 46 -0.29 -7.24 -2.00
N LEU A 47 -1.42 -6.60 -1.64
CA LEU A 47 -1.48 -5.64 -0.53
C LEU A 47 -1.26 -6.32 0.82
N ALA A 48 -1.69 -7.57 0.98
CA ALA A 48 -1.38 -8.36 2.17
C ALA A 48 0.13 -8.67 2.27
N GLN A 49 0.84 -8.88 1.16
CA GLN A 49 2.30 -9.00 1.17
C GLN A 49 2.97 -7.69 1.60
N ALA A 50 2.50 -6.53 1.09
CA ALA A 50 3.02 -5.22 1.47
C ALA A 50 2.94 -4.99 3.00
N VAL A 51 1.80 -5.33 3.59
CA VAL A 51 1.57 -5.23 5.04
C VAL A 51 2.43 -6.22 5.85
N ARG A 52 2.70 -7.42 5.32
CA ARG A 52 3.61 -8.36 6.00
C ARG A 52 5.06 -7.85 6.03
N LEU A 53 5.48 -7.14 4.98
CA LEU A 53 6.82 -6.55 4.90
C LEU A 53 6.96 -5.27 5.73
N ASP A 54 5.90 -4.49 5.84
CA ASP A 54 5.84 -3.34 6.73
C ASP A 54 4.45 -3.26 7.40
N PRO A 55 4.31 -3.82 8.62
CA PRO A 55 3.05 -3.79 9.36
C PRO A 55 2.57 -2.36 9.70
N ASN A 56 3.47 -1.39 9.73
CA ASN A 56 3.16 0.02 10.00
C ASN A 56 2.77 0.80 8.74
N TYR A 57 2.76 0.15 7.57
CA TYR A 57 2.47 0.83 6.32
C TYR A 57 0.98 1.13 6.13
N ALA A 58 0.53 2.25 6.71
CA ALA A 58 -0.88 2.65 6.75
C ALA A 58 -1.57 2.68 5.38
N ARG A 59 -0.85 3.09 4.31
CA ARG A 59 -1.41 3.11 2.94
C ARG A 59 -1.70 1.71 2.40
N ALA A 60 -0.86 0.72 2.69
CA ALA A 60 -1.12 -0.65 2.28
C ALA A 60 -2.36 -1.24 2.98
N TRP A 61 -2.54 -0.95 4.27
CA TRP A 61 -3.76 -1.33 5.00
C TRP A 61 -5.03 -0.68 4.42
N ALA A 62 -4.99 0.63 4.18
CA ALA A 62 -6.12 1.36 3.58
C ALA A 62 -6.45 0.84 2.17
N GLY A 63 -5.43 0.63 1.34
CA GLY A 63 -5.58 0.02 0.03
C GLY A 63 -6.24 -1.35 0.13
N LYS A 64 -5.74 -2.23 1.02
CA LYS A 64 -6.29 -3.58 1.20
C LYS A 64 -7.78 -3.55 1.55
N ALA A 65 -8.20 -2.65 2.44
CA ALA A 65 -9.61 -2.48 2.81
C ALA A 65 -10.47 -2.00 1.62
N HIS A 66 -9.96 -1.04 0.83
CA HIS A 66 -10.66 -0.58 -0.37
C HIS A 66 -10.89 -1.70 -1.38
N VAL A 67 -9.85 -2.49 -1.67
CA VAL A 67 -9.95 -3.60 -2.61
C VAL A 67 -10.87 -4.69 -2.04
N HIS A 68 -10.79 -4.99 -0.74
CA HIS A 68 -11.68 -5.94 -0.09
C HIS A 68 -13.16 -5.58 -0.27
N ARG A 69 -13.52 -4.30 -0.13
CA ARG A 69 -14.89 -3.84 -0.34
C ARG A 69 -15.39 -4.13 -1.76
N ALA A 70 -14.51 -4.00 -2.76
CA ALA A 70 -14.87 -4.22 -4.15
C ALA A 70 -15.01 -5.70 -4.53
N VAL A 71 -14.34 -6.62 -3.82
CA VAL A 71 -14.44 -8.06 -4.09
C VAL A 71 -15.50 -8.79 -3.27
N ALA A 72 -16.05 -8.13 -2.24
CA ALA A 72 -17.05 -8.68 -1.32
C ALA A 72 -18.50 -8.34 -1.69
N ASN A 73 -18.72 -7.55 -2.74
CA ASN A 73 -20.03 -7.15 -3.27
C ASN A 73 -20.31 -7.87 -4.59
#